data_AF-A0A7J2R6L5-F1
#
_entry.id   AF-A0A7J2R6L5-F1
#
_cell.length_a   1.000
_cell.length_b   1.000
_cell.length_c   1.000
_cell.angle_alpha   90.00
_cell.angle_beta   90.00
_cell.angle_gamma   90.00
#
_symmetry.space_group_name_H-M   'P 1'
#
loop_
_entity.id
_entity.type
_entity.pdbx_description
1 polymer ?
#
loop_
_entity_poly.entity_id
_entity_poly.type
_entity_poly.pdbx_seq_one_letter_code
_entity_poly.pdbx_strand_id
1 'polypeptide(L)' 'MKILIACEESQAVCKEFRKLGHEAFSCDILPCSGGHPEWY' A
#
# COMPACT_ATOMS: atom_id res chain seq x y z
N MET A 1 12.13 4.36 4.96
CA MET A 1 12.41 3.12 4.20
C MET A 1 11.33 2.98 3.13
N LYS A 2 11.71 2.56 1.92
CA LYS A 2 10.77 2.27 0.83
C LYS A 2 10.35 0.80 0.92
N ILE A 3 9.05 0.53 0.83
CA ILE A 3 8.47 -0.81 1.05
C ILE A 3 7.48 -1.11 -0.07
N LEU A 4 7.59 -2.27 -0.71
CA LEU A 4 6.60 -2.77 -1.66
C LEU A 4 5.80 -3.90 -1.00
N ILE A 5 4.48 -3.81 -1.04
CA ILE A 5 3.59 -4.85 -0.52
C ILE A 5 2.83 -5.42 -1.71
N ALA A 6 3.10 -6.69 -2.04
CA ALA A 6 2.59 -7.38 -3.22
C ALA A 6 1.63 -8.51 -2.83
N CYS A 7 0.59 -8.17 -2.07
CA CYS A 7 -0.53 -9.04 -1.75
C CYS A 7 -1.83 -8.27 -1.97
N GLU A 8 -2.94 -8.96 -2.22
CA GLU A 8 -4.24 -8.29 -2.38
C GLU A 8 -4.64 -7.50 -1.13
N GLU A 9 -5.39 -6.41 -1.35
CA GLU A 9 -5.74 -5.43 -0.33
C GLU A 9 -4.51 -4.81 0.37
N SER A 10 -3.39 -4.68 -0.35
CA SER A 10 -2.11 -4.17 0.19
C SER A 10 -2.16 -2.73 0.67
N GLN A 11 -3.13 -1.92 0.25
CA GLN A 11 -3.30 -0.56 0.79
C GLN A 11 -3.65 -0.54 2.28
N ALA A 12 -4.31 -1.58 2.81
CA ALA A 12 -4.55 -1.68 4.26
C ALA A 12 -3.23 -1.73 5.04
N VAL A 13 -2.26 -2.49 4.52
CA VAL A 13 -0.92 -2.61 5.10
C VAL A 13 -0.09 -1.34 4.82
N CYS A 14 -0.22 -0.74 3.63
CA CYS A 14 0.43 0.53 3.30
C CYS A 14 0.06 1.65 4.29
N LYS A 15 -1.21 1.73 4.72
CA LYS A 15 -1.69 2.72 5.70
C LYS A 15 -0.92 2.61 7.02
N GLU A 16 -0.76 1.40 7.53
CA GLU A 16 -0.05 1.19 8.80
C GLU A 16 1.44 1.50 8.68
N PHE A 17 2.12 1.10 7.60
CA PHE A 17 3.52 1.48 7.38
C PHE A 17 3.69 3.00 7.23
N ARG A 18 2.76 3.69 6.56
CA ARG A 18 2.76 5.15 6.42
C ARG A 18 2.59 5.87 7.75
N LYS A 19 1.72 5.39 8.64
CA LYS A 19 1.58 5.94 10.00
C LYS A 19 2.90 5.88 10.80
N LEU A 20 3.75 4.89 10.51
CA LEU A 20 5.08 4.75 11.11
C LEU A 20 6.18 5.57 10.39
N GLY A 21 5.83 6.39 9.39
CA GLY A 21 6.77 7.23 8.66
C GLY A 21 7.51 6.52 7.53
N HIS A 22 6.98 5.39 7.03
CA HIS A 22 7.54 4.68 5.88
C HIS A 22 6.85 5.02 4.56
N GLU A 23 7.61 4.92 3.48
CA GLU A 23 7.12 5.09 2.12
C GLU A 23 6.78 3.69 1.54
N ALA A 24 5.60 3.18 1.90
CA ALA A 24 5.02 1.93 1.38
C ALA A 24 4.32 2.09 0.00
N PHE A 25 4.22 1.04 -0.79
CA PHE A 25 3.53 1.02 -2.10
C PHE A 25 2.71 -0.27 -2.22
N SER A 26 1.56 -0.16 -2.87
CA SER A 26 0.59 -1.22 -3.16
C SER A 26 0.92 -1.86 -4.50
N CYS A 27 0.87 -3.18 -4.59
CA CYS A 27 1.06 -3.91 -5.85
C CYS A 27 0.01 -5.01 -5.96
N ASP A 28 -1.25 -4.61 -5.88
CA ASP A 28 -2.40 -5.47 -6.06
C ASP A 28 -2.56 -5.84 -7.55
N ILE A 29 -2.99 -7.07 -7.85
CA ILE A 29 -3.32 -7.48 -9.22
C ILE A 29 -4.72 -6.97 -9.57
N LEU A 30 -5.62 -6.94 -8.59
CA LEU A 30 -6.97 -6.40 -8.72
C LEU A 30 -7.05 -4.98 -8.15
N PRO A 31 -8.06 -4.19 -8.55
CA PRO A 31 -8.30 -2.88 -7.94
C PRO A 31 -8.53 -3.02 -6.43
N CYS A 32 -7.69 -2.36 -5.63
CA CYS A 32 -7.82 -2.34 -4.18
C CYS A 32 -8.87 -1.32 -3.70
N SER A 33 -9.56 -1.67 -2.61
CA SER A 33 -10.56 -0.83 -1.95
C SER A 33 -9.99 0.38 -1.19
N GLY A 34 -8.66 0.50 -1.09
CA GLY A 34 -8.01 1.42 -0.15
C GLY A 34 -8.14 2.91 -0.47
N GLY A 35 -8.51 3.28 -1.70
CA GLY A 35 -8.81 4.66 -2.11
C GLY A 35 -7.59 5.55 -2.41
N HIS A 36 -6.40 4.97 -2.49
CA HIS A 36 -5.14 5.70 -2.74
C HIS A 36 -4.49 5.29 -4.07
N PRO A 37 -4.98 5.79 -5.22
CA PRO A 37 -4.40 5.48 -6.53
C PRO A 37 -2.95 5.96 -6.67
N GLU A 38 -2.50 6.90 -5.84
CA GLU A 38 -1.14 7.42 -5.82
C GLU A 38 -0.13 6.49 -5.12
N TRP A 39 -0.58 5.37 -4.55
CA TRP A 39 0.30 4.38 -3.89
C TRP A 39 0.55 3.13 -4.73
N TYR A 40 0.00 3.04 -5.95
CA TYR A 40 0.29 1.96 -6.90
C TYR A 40 1.68 2.10 -7.53
#